data_AF-A0A432UNR6-F1
#
_entry.id   AF-A0A432UNR6-F1
#
_cell.length_a   1.000
_cell.length_b   1.000
_cell.length_c   1.000
_cell.angle_alpha   90.00
_cell.angle_beta   90.00
_cell.angle_gamma   90.00
#
_symmetry.space_group_name_H-M   'P 1'
#
loop_
_entity.id
_entity.type
_entity.pdbx_description
1 polymer ?
#
loop_
_entity_poly.entity_id
_entity_poly.type
_entity_poly.pdbx_seq_one_letter_code
_entity_poly.pdbx_strand_id
1 'polypeptide(L)' 'IGAVEESPKGKVRLETGFGGNRIIDMLIGEQLPRIC' A
#
# COMPACT_ATOMS: atom_id res chain seq x y z
N ILE A 1 -4.92 3.70 7.17
CA ILE A 1 -6.23 3.06 7.46
C ILE A 1 -7.16 3.25 6.26
N GLY A 2 -8.10 2.32 6.03
CA GLY A 2 -8.94 2.27 4.83
C GLY A 2 -9.97 1.13 4.90
N ALA A 3 -10.60 0.80 3.77
CA ALA A 3 -11.61 -0.27 3.65
C ALA A 3 -11.18 -1.35 2.64
N VAL A 4 -11.79 -2.53 2.74
CA VAL A 4 -11.60 -3.63 1.77
C VAL A 4 -12.72 -3.58 0.74
N GLU A 5 -12.35 -3.70 -0.54
CA GLU A 5 -13.27 -3.74 -1.68
C GLU A 5 -13.14 -5.06 -2.42
N GLU A 6 -14.19 -5.47 -3.12
CA GLU A 6 -14.23 -6.75 -3.85
C GLU A 6 -13.23 -6.80 -5.03
N SER A 7 -12.96 -5.65 -5.65
CA SER A 7 -12.10 -5.52 -6.82
C SER A 7 -11.36 -4.18 -6.79
N PRO A 8 -10.12 -4.13 -7.29
CA PRO A 8 -9.28 -5.21 -7.79
C PRO A 8 -8.64 -6.00 -6.65
N LYS A 9 -8.67 -7.33 -6.77
CA LYS A 9 -8.11 -8.24 -5.78
C LYS A 9 -6.58 -8.17 -5.77
N GLY A 10 -5.99 -8.34 -4.59
CA GLY A 10 -4.54 -8.40 -4.41
C GLY A 10 -3.79 -7.08 -4.65
N LYS A 11 -4.50 -5.95 -4.61
CA LYS A 11 -3.92 -4.61 -4.75
C LYS A 11 -4.29 -3.75 -3.56
N VAL A 12 -3.36 -2.88 -3.16
CA VAL A 12 -3.60 -1.81 -2.18
C VAL A 12 -3.45 -0.48 -2.90
N ARG A 13 -4.45 0.40 -2.75
CA ARG A 13 -4.41 1.77 -3.27
C ARG A 13 -4.36 2.75 -2.11
N LEU A 14 -3.51 3.76 -2.24
CA LEU A 14 -3.43 4.91 -1.35
C LEU A 14 -4.15 6.09 -1.99
N GLU A 15 -5.11 6.65 -1.29
CA GLU A 15 -5.65 7.97 -1.58
C GLU A 15 -4.67 9.02 -1.03
N THR A 16 -4.17 9.87 -1.90
CA THR A 16 -3.24 10.94 -1.52
C THR A 16 -4.02 12.14 -0.98
N GLY A 17 -3.36 13.00 -0.20
CA GLY A 17 -4.01 14.23 0.32
C GLY A 17 -4.48 15.21 -0.77
N PHE A 18 -4.10 14.99 -2.04
CA PHE A 18 -4.52 15.78 -3.19
C PHE A 18 -5.63 15.09 -4.02
N GLY A 19 -6.22 14.00 -3.52
CA GLY A 19 -7.31 13.27 -4.16
C GLY A 19 -6.89 12.31 -5.29
N GLY A 20 -5.59 12.02 -5.42
CA GLY A 20 -5.08 11.04 -6.37
C GLY A 20 -5.04 9.62 -5.78
N ASN A 21 -5.03 8.60 -6.64
CA ASN A 21 -4.87 7.20 -6.23
C ASN A 21 -3.54 6.63 -6.70
N ARG A 22 -2.78 6.00 -5.79
CA ARG A 22 -1.50 5.35 -6.09
C ARG A 22 -1.48 3.90 -5.61
N ILE A 23 -0.96 2.97 -6.42
CA ILE A 23 -0.76 1.58 -6.00
C ILE A 23 0.42 1.51 -5.01
N ILE A 24 0.23 0.81 -3.90
CA ILE A 24 1.30 0.44 -2.99
C ILE A 24 1.80 -0.95 -3.36
N ASP A 25 3.06 -1.02 -3.75
CA ASP A 25 3.77 -2.27 -3.98
C ASP A 25 4.45 -2.76 -2.70
N MET A 26 4.60 -4.09 -2.60
CA MET A 26 5.38 -4.70 -1.54
C MET A 26 6.86 -4.40 -1.73
N LEU A 27 7.56 -4.08 -0.65
CA LEU A 27 9.02 -3.95 -0.67
C LEU A 27 9.64 -5.32 -0.96
N ILE A 28 10.76 -5.32 -1.70
CA ILE A 28 11.52 -6.52 -2.05
C ILE A 28 12.20 -7.13 -0.80
N GLY A 29 12.35 -6.34 0.28
CA GLY A 29 12.91 -6.75 1.56
C GLY A 29 12.79 -5.64 2.60
N GLU A 30 13.52 -5.79 3.70
CA GLU A 30 13.59 -4.80 4.78
C GLU A 30 14.88 -3.94 4.60
N GLN A 31 14.85 -2.65 4.94
CA GLN A 31 15.94 -1.69 4.71
C GLN A 31 16.88 -1.46 5.92
N LEU A 32 16.41 -1.72 7.15
CA LEU A 32 17.04 -1.50 8.44
C LEU A 32 17.28 -2.83 9.20
N PRO A 33 18.51 -3.37 9.20
CA PRO A 33 18.79 -4.64 9.86
C PRO A 33 18.50 -4.58 11.36
N ARG A 34 17.63 -5.49 11.84
CA ARG A 34 17.14 -5.66 13.23
C ARG A 34 16.09 -4.63 13.69
N ILE A 35 15.20 -4.19 12.80
CA ILE A 35 14.11 -3.24 13.12
C ILE A 35 12.86 -3.86 13.77
N CYS A 36 12.83 -5.19 13.91
CA CYS A 36 11.69 -5.89 14.53
C CYS A 36 11.38 -5.39 15.93
#